data_AF-A0A7X0VSV5-F1
#
_entry.id   AF-A0A7X0VSV5-F1
#
_cell.length_a   1.000
_cell.length_b   1.000
_cell.length_c   1.000
_cell.angle_alpha   90.00
_cell.angle_beta   90.00
_cell.angle_gamma   90.00
#
_symmetry.space_group_name_H-M   'P 1'
#
loop_
_entity.id
_entity.type
_entity.pdbx_description
1 polymer ?
#
loop_
_entity_poly.entity_id
_entity_poly.type
_entity_poly.pdbx_seq_one_letter_code
_entity_poly.pdbx_strand_id
1 'polypeptide(L)'
;SLEVYDDYTNRIMEIKLGKLLEENSKDIFGENVRIKPMFNSIYDKYEFLDMEPIEFFQKHTLGCGMGVFIKSDGNINKSEEAIKVETFMNKLITMGLNGSFVSVWYCDENVYSNIDNKFYEVRLRNNFVKFYEESGNSYNSTYAEIKNNKLKESVNEIEENFKK
;
A
#
# COMPACT_ATOMS: atom_id res chain seq x y z
N SER A 1 -26.77 7.92 5.48
CA SER A 1 -27.01 6.69 6.28
C SER A 1 -25.87 6.55 7.28
N LEU A 2 -26.10 5.81 8.37
CA LEU A 2 -25.09 5.51 9.40
C LEU A 2 -23.82 4.80 8.85
N GLU A 3 -23.86 4.27 7.62
CA GLU A 3 -22.74 3.61 6.93
C GLU A 3 -21.51 4.49 6.65
N VAL A 4 -21.57 5.81 6.85
CA VAL A 4 -20.40 6.71 6.66
C VAL A 4 -19.50 6.72 7.91
N TYR A 5 -19.98 6.23 9.06
CA TYR A 5 -19.26 6.28 10.35
C TYR A 5 -18.75 4.93 10.84
N ASP A 6 -19.19 3.82 10.24
CA ASP A 6 -18.78 2.44 10.57
C ASP A 6 -17.44 2.05 9.91
N ASP A 7 -16.46 2.96 9.84
CA ASP A 7 -15.09 2.62 9.43
C ASP A 7 -14.04 3.53 10.10
N TYR A 8 -14.44 4.29 11.13
CA TYR A 8 -13.59 5.33 11.72
C TYR A 8 -12.33 4.78 12.37
N THR A 9 -12.45 3.66 13.10
CA THR A 9 -11.30 3.02 13.77
C THR A 9 -10.32 2.50 12.74
N ASN A 10 -10.80 1.73 11.76
CA ASN A 10 -9.99 1.27 10.64
C ASN A 10 -9.29 2.41 9.93
N ARG A 11 -10.02 3.48 9.61
CA ARG A 11 -9.47 4.63 8.92
C ARG A 11 -8.30 5.26 9.68
N ILE A 12 -8.44 5.41 10.99
CA ILE A 12 -7.36 5.92 11.85
C ILE A 12 -6.18 4.96 11.84
N MET A 13 -6.43 3.66 11.97
CA MET A 13 -5.38 2.64 12.02
C MET A 13 -4.66 2.49 10.67
N GLU A 14 -5.38 2.60 9.55
CA GLU A 14 -4.83 2.68 8.20
C GLU A 14 -3.94 3.93 8.04
N ILE A 15 -4.37 5.10 8.54
CA ILE A 15 -3.55 6.33 8.49
C ILE A 15 -2.28 6.17 9.34
N LYS A 16 -2.40 5.64 10.57
CA LYS A 16 -1.26 5.38 11.45
C LYS A 16 -0.28 4.39 10.83
N LEU A 17 -0.79 3.27 10.30
CA LEU A 17 0.01 2.27 9.61
C LEU A 17 0.70 2.85 8.38
N GLY A 18 -0.03 3.63 7.56
CA GLY A 18 0.52 4.28 6.37
C GLY A 18 1.70 5.18 6.70
N LYS A 19 1.58 6.03 7.73
CA LYS A 19 2.69 6.90 8.18
C LYS A 19 3.90 6.10 8.66
N LEU A 20 3.66 5.07 9.48
CA LEU A 20 4.72 4.18 9.96
C LEU A 20 5.46 3.52 8.80
N LEU A 21 4.72 3.00 7.81
CA LEU A 21 5.30 2.35 6.64
C LEU A 21 6.01 3.34 5.73
N GLU A 22 5.47 4.55 5.53
CA GLU A 22 6.12 5.62 4.77
C GLU A 22 7.51 5.92 5.35
N GLU A 23 7.61 6.17 6.67
CA GLU A 23 8.89 6.41 7.36
C GLU A 23 9.86 5.23 7.19
N ASN A 24 9.37 3.99 7.30
CA ASN A 24 10.14 2.77 7.15
C ASN A 24 10.42 2.37 5.69
N SER A 25 10.03 3.17 4.71
CA SER A 25 10.21 2.83 3.29
C SER A 25 11.11 3.82 2.54
N LYS A 26 11.49 4.93 3.19
CA LYS A 26 12.34 5.97 2.61
C LYS A 26 13.75 5.49 2.29
N ASP A 27 14.28 4.56 3.07
CA ASP A 27 15.58 3.90 2.82
C ASP A 27 15.55 3.00 1.58
N ILE A 28 14.36 2.56 1.15
CA ILE A 28 14.16 1.64 0.03
C ILE A 28 13.79 2.42 -1.25
N PHE A 29 12.78 3.29 -1.17
CA PHE A 29 12.20 3.99 -2.32
C PHE A 29 12.58 5.48 -2.40
N GLY A 30 13.29 6.00 -1.41
CA GLY A 30 13.61 7.44 -1.28
C GLY A 30 12.51 8.26 -0.59
N GLU A 31 12.73 9.57 -0.47
CA GLU A 31 11.86 10.48 0.29
C GLU A 31 10.45 10.65 -0.32
N ASN A 32 10.29 10.40 -1.61
CA ASN A 32 9.06 10.63 -2.35
C ASN A 32 8.21 9.36 -2.50
N VAL A 33 7.91 8.73 -1.37
CA VAL A 33 6.99 7.58 -1.27
C VAL A 33 5.76 7.94 -0.42
N ARG A 34 4.59 7.42 -0.81
CA ARG A 34 3.34 7.45 -0.03
C ARG A 34 2.78 6.05 0.06
N ILE A 35 2.28 5.65 1.22
CA ILE A 35 1.75 4.30 1.45
C ILE A 35 0.36 4.40 2.06
N LYS A 36 -0.61 3.80 1.37
CA LYS A 36 -2.03 3.80 1.75
C LYS A 36 -2.51 2.37 1.96
N PRO A 37 -2.47 1.86 3.20
CA PRO A 37 -3.01 0.55 3.54
C PRO A 37 -4.53 0.58 3.61
N MET A 38 -5.11 -0.60 3.46
CA MET A 38 -6.54 -0.86 3.47
C MET A 38 -6.81 -2.21 4.11
N PHE A 39 -7.52 -2.23 5.23
CA PHE A 39 -7.87 -3.49 5.86
C PHE A 39 -9.07 -4.15 5.17
N ASN A 40 -9.01 -5.46 5.01
CA ASN A 40 -10.05 -6.24 4.32
C ASN A 40 -11.30 -6.50 5.18
N SER A 41 -11.38 -5.95 6.39
CA SER A 41 -12.48 -6.18 7.33
C SER A 41 -12.79 -4.91 8.12
N ILE A 42 -14.08 -4.69 8.40
CA ILE A 42 -14.61 -3.50 9.07
C ILE A 42 -14.59 -3.70 10.59
N TYR A 43 -14.05 -2.72 11.35
CA TYR A 43 -14.03 -2.75 12.81
C TYR A 43 -14.49 -1.42 13.41
N ASP A 44 -15.60 -1.47 14.15
CA ASP A 44 -16.24 -0.28 14.72
C ASP A 44 -16.11 -0.19 16.24
N LYS A 45 -14.93 -0.57 16.74
CA LYS A 45 -14.65 -0.55 18.18
C LYS A 45 -13.59 0.49 18.51
N TYR A 46 -14.06 1.60 19.07
CA TYR A 46 -13.23 2.73 19.51
C TYR A 46 -12.15 2.35 20.54
N GLU A 47 -12.32 1.24 21.28
CA GLU A 47 -11.33 0.75 22.26
C GLU A 47 -9.96 0.40 21.64
N PHE A 48 -9.88 0.30 20.31
CA PHE A 48 -8.64 0.00 19.59
C PHE A 48 -7.88 1.25 19.12
N LEU A 49 -8.42 2.46 19.32
CA LEU A 49 -7.77 3.69 18.85
C LEU A 49 -6.43 3.97 19.55
N ASP A 50 -6.24 3.47 20.76
CA ASP A 50 -5.00 3.61 21.52
C ASP A 50 -3.97 2.50 21.22
N MET A 51 -4.34 1.53 20.38
CA MET A 51 -3.45 0.43 20.00
C MET A 51 -2.43 0.88 18.95
N GLU A 52 -1.26 0.22 18.93
CA GLU A 52 -0.31 0.37 17.83
C GLU A 52 -0.87 -0.32 16.56
N PRO A 53 -0.67 0.26 15.37
CA PRO A 53 -1.31 -0.22 14.13
C PRO A 53 -0.89 -1.65 13.75
N ILE A 54 0.34 -2.06 14.05
CA ILE A 54 0.83 -3.41 13.82
C ILE A 54 0.17 -4.42 14.75
N GLU A 55 0.05 -4.07 16.04
CA GLU A 55 -0.63 -4.93 17.03
C GLU A 55 -2.10 -5.11 16.66
N PHE A 56 -2.76 -4.05 16.22
CA PHE A 56 -4.13 -4.09 15.73
C PHE A 56 -4.28 -5.02 14.53
N PHE A 57 -3.41 -4.89 13.54
CA PHE A 57 -3.39 -5.76 12.38
C PHE A 57 -3.27 -7.24 12.77
N GLN A 58 -2.32 -7.57 13.65
CA GLN A 58 -2.05 -8.94 14.07
C GLN A 58 -3.16 -9.53 14.93
N LYS A 59 -3.71 -8.75 15.87
CA LYS A 59 -4.77 -9.18 16.78
C LYS A 59 -6.04 -9.61 16.04
N HIS A 60 -6.29 -9.02 14.89
CA HIS A 60 -7.50 -9.27 14.11
C HIS A 60 -7.26 -10.13 12.85
N THR A 61 -6.04 -10.64 12.66
CA THR A 61 -5.65 -11.50 11.52
C THR A 61 -6.08 -10.90 10.18
N LEU A 62 -5.84 -9.61 10.01
CA LEU A 62 -6.33 -8.86 8.86
C LEU A 62 -5.54 -9.25 7.59
N GLY A 63 -6.24 -9.33 6.46
CA GLY A 63 -5.59 -9.06 5.18
C GLY A 63 -5.50 -7.55 4.98
N CYS A 64 -4.42 -7.07 4.36
CA CYS A 64 -4.24 -5.66 4.05
C CYS A 64 -3.86 -5.46 2.59
N GLY A 65 -4.73 -4.80 1.83
CA GLY A 65 -4.35 -4.24 0.54
C GLY A 65 -3.54 -2.96 0.77
N MET A 66 -2.41 -2.78 0.11
CA MET A 66 -1.58 -1.59 0.25
C MET A 66 -1.28 -0.97 -1.09
N GLY A 67 -1.53 0.33 -1.19
CA GLY A 67 -1.05 1.14 -2.27
C GLY A 67 0.26 1.83 -1.93
N VAL A 68 1.32 1.52 -2.66
CA VAL A 68 2.61 2.21 -2.59
C VAL A 68 2.73 3.10 -3.81
N PHE A 69 2.93 4.39 -3.58
CA PHE A 69 3.01 5.38 -4.63
C PHE A 69 4.36 6.07 -4.58
N ILE A 70 5.07 6.07 -5.69
CA ILE A 70 6.43 6.59 -5.80
C ILE A 70 6.41 7.70 -6.85
N LYS A 71 6.89 8.89 -6.50
CA LYS A 71 7.06 9.97 -7.50
C LYS A 71 8.14 9.55 -8.50
N SER A 72 7.82 9.60 -9.78
CA SER A 72 8.72 9.20 -10.87
C SER A 72 8.67 10.21 -12.01
N ASP A 73 9.72 10.24 -12.85
CA ASP A 73 9.77 10.96 -14.12
C ASP A 73 9.41 10.05 -15.32
N GLY A 74 9.08 8.79 -15.05
CA GLY A 74 8.73 7.77 -16.04
C GLY A 74 9.92 6.91 -16.52
N ASN A 75 11.16 7.22 -16.14
CA ASN A 75 12.31 6.40 -16.47
C ASN A 75 12.55 5.34 -15.37
N ILE A 76 11.84 4.22 -15.47
CA ILE A 76 11.81 3.19 -14.42
C ILE A 76 12.70 2.01 -14.81
N ASN A 77 13.74 1.77 -14.02
CA ASN A 77 14.55 0.55 -14.11
C ASN A 77 13.83 -0.59 -13.37
N LYS A 78 13.09 -1.41 -14.12
CA LYS A 78 12.24 -2.46 -13.57
C LYS A 78 12.99 -3.47 -12.71
N SER A 79 14.21 -3.85 -13.10
CA SER A 79 15.00 -4.84 -12.36
C SER A 79 15.45 -4.28 -11.00
N GLU A 80 15.91 -3.03 -10.95
CA GLU A 80 16.26 -2.37 -9.67
C GLU A 80 15.03 -2.15 -8.78
N GLU A 81 13.92 -1.74 -9.37
CA GLU A 81 12.68 -1.53 -8.63
C GLU A 81 12.07 -2.83 -8.11
N ALA A 82 12.17 -3.94 -8.85
CA ALA A 82 11.71 -5.25 -8.36
C ALA A 82 12.45 -5.69 -7.08
N ILE A 83 13.76 -5.41 -6.98
CA ILE A 83 14.55 -5.68 -5.77
C ILE A 83 14.09 -4.79 -4.60
N LYS A 84 13.79 -3.52 -4.86
CA LYS A 84 13.24 -2.62 -3.82
C LYS A 84 11.89 -3.10 -3.32
N VAL A 85 11.02 -3.56 -4.21
CA VAL A 85 9.72 -4.15 -3.85
C VAL A 85 9.94 -5.39 -2.99
N GLU A 86 10.77 -6.35 -3.39
CA GLU A 86 11.10 -7.53 -2.57
C GLU A 86 11.61 -7.12 -1.18
N THR A 87 12.53 -6.17 -1.12
CA THR A 87 13.10 -5.66 0.13
C THR A 87 12.01 -5.10 1.04
N PHE A 88 11.08 -4.32 0.49
CA PHE A 88 9.93 -3.82 1.22
C PHE A 88 9.01 -4.93 1.71
N MET A 89 8.71 -5.93 0.88
CA MET A 89 7.89 -7.08 1.29
C MET A 89 8.53 -7.88 2.43
N ASN A 90 9.85 -8.08 2.39
CA ASN A 90 10.59 -8.72 3.48
C ASN A 90 10.55 -7.91 4.78
N LYS A 91 10.55 -6.58 4.69
CA LYS A 91 10.35 -5.69 5.84
C LYS A 91 8.95 -5.84 6.42
N LEU A 92 7.91 -5.88 5.58
CA LEU A 92 6.52 -6.14 6.01
C LEU A 92 6.36 -7.50 6.71
N ILE A 93 6.98 -8.57 6.17
CA ILE A 93 7.00 -9.89 6.81
C ILE A 93 7.63 -9.80 8.21
N THR A 94 8.77 -9.10 8.33
CA THR A 94 9.47 -8.91 9.61
C THR A 94 8.63 -8.14 10.63
N MET A 95 7.81 -7.17 10.16
CA MET A 95 6.85 -6.44 10.98
C MET A 95 5.59 -7.26 11.32
N GLY A 96 5.45 -8.47 10.79
CA GLY A 96 4.31 -9.35 11.02
C GLY A 96 3.05 -8.97 10.24
N LEU A 97 3.19 -8.23 9.14
CA LEU A 97 2.09 -7.83 8.24
C LEU A 97 1.73 -8.94 7.23
N ASN A 98 1.45 -10.14 7.75
CA ASN A 98 1.16 -11.34 6.97
C ASN A 98 -0.21 -11.27 6.29
N GLY A 99 -0.32 -11.72 5.03
CA GLY A 99 -1.58 -11.60 4.27
C GLY A 99 -1.75 -10.24 3.58
N SER A 100 -0.65 -9.48 3.44
CA SER A 100 -0.66 -8.21 2.73
C SER A 100 -0.52 -8.41 1.21
N PHE A 101 -1.29 -7.65 0.44
CA PHE A 101 -1.16 -7.52 -1.01
C PHE A 101 -0.74 -6.08 -1.33
N VAL A 102 0.40 -5.91 -1.97
CA VAL A 102 0.99 -4.60 -2.24
C VAL A 102 0.94 -4.32 -3.73
N SER A 103 0.34 -3.21 -4.11
CA SER A 103 0.43 -2.64 -5.47
C SER A 103 1.30 -1.38 -5.42
N VAL A 104 2.24 -1.29 -6.34
CA VAL A 104 3.22 -0.20 -6.44
C VAL A 104 2.94 0.57 -7.72
N TRP A 105 2.75 1.88 -7.63
CA TRP A 105 2.56 2.77 -8.78
C TRP A 105 3.64 3.85 -8.81
N TYR A 106 4.19 4.05 -10.01
CA TYR A 106 5.16 5.10 -10.28
C TYR A 106 4.42 6.28 -10.91
N CYS A 107 4.09 7.28 -10.10
CA CYS A 107 3.20 8.36 -10.45
C CYS A 107 3.95 9.59 -10.93
N ASP A 108 3.33 10.35 -11.84
CA ASP A 108 3.74 11.71 -12.11
C ASP A 108 3.51 12.63 -10.90
N GLU A 109 4.09 13.83 -10.94
CA GLU A 109 3.99 14.80 -9.86
C GLU A 109 2.56 15.26 -9.54
N ASN A 110 1.72 15.43 -10.56
CA ASN A 110 0.36 15.92 -10.39
C ASN A 110 -0.48 14.87 -9.67
N VAL A 111 -0.34 13.60 -10.03
CA VAL A 111 -1.05 12.48 -9.40
C VAL A 111 -0.50 12.28 -8.00
N TYR A 112 0.82 12.23 -7.85
CA TYR A 112 1.50 11.99 -6.58
C TYR A 112 1.10 13.04 -5.52
N SER A 113 1.11 14.32 -5.89
CA SER A 113 0.78 15.42 -4.98
C SER A 113 -0.68 15.40 -4.50
N ASN A 114 -1.54 14.61 -5.16
CA ASN A 114 -2.96 14.52 -4.84
C ASN A 114 -3.37 13.18 -4.18
N ILE A 115 -2.43 12.26 -3.92
CA ILE A 115 -2.75 10.93 -3.36
C ILE A 115 -3.53 11.03 -2.05
N ASP A 116 -3.08 11.87 -1.11
CA ASP A 116 -3.69 11.97 0.22
C ASP A 116 -5.17 12.39 0.15
N ASN A 117 -5.52 13.21 -0.85
CA ASN A 117 -6.88 13.69 -1.07
C ASN A 117 -7.72 12.70 -1.90
N LYS A 118 -7.12 12.09 -2.93
CA LYS A 118 -7.85 11.28 -3.93
C LYS A 118 -7.98 9.81 -3.56
N PHE A 119 -7.02 9.23 -2.83
CA PHE A 119 -6.97 7.77 -2.66
C PHE A 119 -8.28 7.19 -2.12
N TYR A 120 -8.83 7.80 -1.07
CA TYR A 120 -10.06 7.33 -0.46
C TYR A 120 -11.30 7.67 -1.27
N GLU A 121 -11.30 8.79 -2.01
CA GLU A 121 -12.36 9.12 -2.96
C GLU A 121 -12.47 8.04 -4.05
N VAL A 122 -11.33 7.62 -4.61
CA VAL A 122 -11.29 6.62 -5.69
C VAL A 122 -11.57 5.21 -5.14
N ARG A 123 -11.09 4.89 -3.93
CA ARG A 123 -11.44 3.65 -3.20
C ARG A 123 -12.94 3.46 -3.08
N LEU A 124 -13.66 4.48 -2.60
CA LEU A 124 -15.11 4.41 -2.36
C LEU A 124 -15.93 4.13 -3.64
N ARG A 125 -15.32 4.32 -4.81
CA ARG A 125 -15.92 4.01 -6.11
C ARG A 125 -15.58 2.60 -6.61
N ASN A 126 -14.94 1.76 -5.80
CA ASN A 126 -14.47 0.41 -6.13
C ASN A 126 -13.61 0.33 -7.41
N ASN A 127 -12.88 1.42 -7.72
CA ASN A 127 -12.18 1.55 -8.99
C ASN A 127 -10.70 1.95 -8.84
N PHE A 128 -10.12 1.79 -7.64
CA PHE A 128 -8.80 2.35 -7.34
C PHE A 128 -7.66 1.74 -8.16
N VAL A 129 -7.61 0.42 -8.31
CA VAL A 129 -6.56 -0.24 -9.14
C VAL A 129 -6.65 0.28 -10.57
N LYS A 130 -7.85 0.22 -11.16
CA LYS A 130 -8.08 0.68 -12.53
C LYS A 130 -7.75 2.16 -12.70
N PHE A 131 -8.10 3.02 -11.75
CA PHE A 131 -7.79 4.45 -11.82
C PHE A 131 -6.28 4.68 -11.88
N TYR A 132 -5.48 4.03 -11.03
CA TYR A 132 -4.03 4.24 -11.03
C TYR A 132 -3.31 3.49 -12.16
N GLU A 133 -3.93 2.47 -12.76
CA GLU A 133 -3.47 1.83 -14.00
C GLU A 133 -3.87 2.60 -15.28
N GLU A 134 -4.77 3.59 -15.20
CA GLU A 134 -5.14 4.41 -16.37
C GLU A 134 -3.97 5.30 -16.82
N SER A 135 -3.83 5.45 -18.14
CA SER A 135 -2.76 6.27 -18.71
C SER A 135 -2.87 7.73 -18.25
N GLY A 136 -1.74 8.28 -17.81
CA GLY A 136 -1.69 9.61 -17.20
C GLY A 136 -1.88 9.62 -15.68
N ASN A 137 -2.09 8.47 -15.02
CA ASN A 137 -2.10 8.37 -13.56
C ASN A 137 -0.84 7.65 -13.01
N SER A 138 -0.29 6.71 -13.76
CA SER A 138 1.04 6.15 -13.50
C SER A 138 1.79 5.87 -14.80
N TYR A 139 3.12 5.85 -14.71
CA TYR A 139 4.01 5.45 -15.80
C TYR A 139 4.21 3.94 -15.83
N ASN A 140 4.08 3.29 -14.67
CA ASN A 140 4.13 1.86 -14.51
C ASN A 140 3.52 1.44 -13.17
N SER A 141 3.21 0.15 -13.07
CA SER A 141 2.82 -0.48 -11.82
C SER A 141 3.32 -1.91 -11.71
N THR A 142 3.54 -2.39 -10.50
CA THR A 142 3.77 -3.82 -10.21
C THR A 142 3.05 -4.22 -8.92
N TYR A 143 3.06 -5.50 -8.56
CA TYR A 143 2.47 -5.99 -7.33
C TYR A 143 3.23 -7.18 -6.75
N ALA A 144 3.03 -7.42 -5.45
CA ALA A 144 3.54 -8.56 -4.72
C ALA A 144 2.60 -8.93 -3.55
N GLU A 145 2.61 -10.20 -3.14
CA GLU A 145 1.73 -10.75 -2.11
C GLU A 145 2.53 -11.50 -1.03
N ILE A 146 2.15 -11.31 0.24
CA ILE A 146 2.63 -12.12 1.37
C ILE A 146 1.57 -13.15 1.72
N LYS A 147 1.93 -14.43 1.63
CA LYS A 147 1.07 -15.55 2.02
C LYS A 147 1.86 -16.55 2.86
N ASN A 148 1.25 -17.02 3.96
CA ASN A 148 1.90 -17.96 4.89
C ASN A 148 3.28 -17.49 5.37
N ASN A 149 3.38 -16.20 5.72
CA ASN A 149 4.60 -15.52 6.19
C ASN A 149 5.77 -15.58 5.20
N LYS A 150 5.47 -15.68 3.91
CA LYS A 150 6.45 -15.70 2.82
C LYS A 150 5.99 -14.80 1.69
N LEU A 151 6.95 -14.17 1.03
CA LEU A 151 6.72 -13.54 -0.25
C LEU A 151 6.40 -14.65 -1.27
N LYS A 152 5.34 -14.42 -2.05
CA LYS A 152 4.85 -15.40 -3.03
C LYS A 152 5.60 -15.31 -4.35
N GLU A 153 5.93 -14.10 -4.78
CA GLU A 153 6.65 -13.81 -6.02
C GLU A 153 8.17 -13.70 -5.77
N SER A 154 8.98 -14.29 -6.64
CA SER A 154 10.41 -13.98 -6.74
C SER A 154 10.65 -12.59 -7.34
N VAL A 155 11.86 -12.04 -7.20
CA VAL A 155 12.25 -10.77 -7.83
C VAL A 155 11.94 -10.75 -9.33
N ASN A 156 12.26 -11.84 -10.04
CA ASN A 156 12.01 -11.94 -11.48
C ASN A 156 10.51 -11.89 -11.80
N GLU A 157 9.68 -12.56 -10.99
CA GLU A 157 8.21 -12.51 -11.17
C GLU A 157 7.66 -11.10 -10.87
N ILE A 158 8.22 -10.39 -9.88
CA ILE A 158 7.88 -8.98 -9.61
C ILE A 158 8.26 -8.09 -10.80
N GLU A 159 9.42 -8.31 -11.41
CA GLU A 159 9.87 -7.58 -12.60
C GLU A 159 8.96 -7.84 -13.82
N GLU A 160 8.58 -9.10 -14.04
CA GLU A 160 7.66 -9.50 -15.11
C GLU A 160 6.24 -8.94 -14.92
N ASN A 161 5.83 -8.70 -13.67
CA ASN A 161 4.54 -8.10 -13.33
C ASN A 161 4.41 -6.61 -13.68
N PHE A 162 5.47 -5.92 -14.11
CA PHE A 162 5.42 -4.49 -14.43
C PHE A 162 4.50 -4.19 -15.63
N LYS A 163 3.39 -3.49 -15.39
CA LYS A 163 2.37 -3.10 -16.38
C LYS A 163 2.38 -1.61 -16.68
N LYS A 164 1.99 -1.24 -17.89
CA LYS A 164 1.74 0.14 -18.32
C LYS A 164 0.25 0.39 -18.48
#